data_AF-A0A225NRA3-F1
#
_entry.id   AF-A0A225NRA3-F1
#
_cell.length_a   1.000
_cell.length_b   1.000
_cell.length_c   1.000
_cell.angle_alpha   90.00
_cell.angle_beta   90.00
_cell.angle_gamma   90.00
#
_symmetry.space_group_name_H-M   'P 1'
#
loop_
_entity.id
_entity.type
_entity.pdbx_description
1 polymer ?
#
loop_
_entity_poly.entity_id
_entity_poly.type
_entity_poly.pdbx_seq_one_letter_code
_entity_poly.pdbx_strand_id
1 'polypeptide(L)'
;MNLPKAADENMSFLLAELDGQLLRLQRYFDAPSPEIAQALMQRGGYSQNLSARVRKACISGLLRVKGSQDRQLHLQGIDTVARNLDLISRLARRAVRHAEDVQRKKLLRPEAFVKPVKAVRKQVGRVHQALQSRDSRRAVQIGQTRTELDRFYDQIFRTYTRDMQGSKHTEDLSHALLTANEVHRMGEALQGISEAILSITIGQTVQFERYFTLRSVLAGLGGDDDDITLQPLAETRSGSAVSSVSMRDAQGAPMDAVFKDGDRKKVKEERVGVKSWNSVYPGLAPKILSYEKSGDSAALLIEHLSGETFEDIVLGGSAARLGEAQKALHKTVRDIWRRTRTEDRAEMRAMDQLAGRMADVYRMHPEFPRRAQSIQGLDIPSLDQLIATAAAREKSLSAPFSVWIHGDFNLDNVIYDPLDKKVRFIDLHRSRYQDYVQDVSVFMVSNYRLQVLDAGTRARIADVACAMHAMAAKFAARAGDRTFEYRLALGLARSFASSTRFIVDAGQARRMVLRARYILETALAVPEGKETRFKLPTRMLFSD
;
A
#
# COMPACT_ATOMS: atom_id res chain seq x y z
N MET A 1 8.50 -6.45 -28.50
CA MET A 1 8.73 -4.99 -28.62
C MET A 1 10.22 -4.76 -28.70
N ASN A 2 10.69 -4.01 -29.71
CA ASN A 2 12.12 -3.87 -29.94
C ASN A 2 12.68 -2.70 -29.11
N LEU A 3 13.75 -3.00 -28.37
CA LEU A 3 14.60 -2.03 -27.71
C LEU A 3 15.12 -1.00 -28.73
N PRO A 4 15.39 0.26 -28.31
CA PRO A 4 16.19 1.16 -29.11
C PRO A 4 17.52 0.47 -29.46
N LYS A 5 17.90 0.45 -30.74
CA LYS A 5 19.11 -0.25 -31.23
C LYS A 5 20.35 0.10 -30.39
N ALA A 6 20.52 1.39 -30.07
CA ALA A 6 21.60 1.85 -29.22
C ALA A 6 21.56 1.28 -27.79
N ALA A 7 20.38 1.06 -27.20
CA ALA A 7 20.28 0.45 -25.88
C ALA A 7 20.67 -1.04 -25.93
N ASP A 8 20.24 -1.77 -26.95
CA ASP A 8 20.52 -3.19 -27.12
C ASP A 8 22.01 -3.48 -27.38
N GLU A 9 22.62 -2.69 -28.27
CA GLU A 9 24.07 -2.78 -28.55
C GLU A 9 24.91 -2.48 -27.31
N ASN A 10 24.64 -1.37 -26.61
CA ASN A 10 25.40 -1.02 -25.40
C ASN A 10 25.16 -2.01 -24.25
N MET A 11 23.97 -2.62 -24.16
CA MET A 11 23.68 -3.68 -23.19
C MET A 11 24.52 -4.94 -23.49
N SER A 12 24.62 -5.32 -24.76
CA SER A 12 25.44 -6.46 -25.18
C SER A 12 26.93 -6.25 -24.87
N PHE A 13 27.46 -5.05 -25.14
CA PHE A 13 28.82 -4.68 -24.73
C PHE A 13 29.00 -4.67 -23.22
N LEU A 14 28.02 -4.20 -22.45
CA LEU A 14 28.08 -4.16 -20.99
C LEU A 14 28.15 -5.59 -20.40
N LEU A 15 27.36 -6.52 -20.93
CA LEU A 15 27.37 -7.92 -20.51
C LEU A 15 28.69 -8.61 -20.84
N ALA A 16 29.20 -8.42 -22.05
CA ALA A 16 30.50 -8.97 -22.46
C ALA A 16 31.66 -8.41 -21.59
N GLU A 17 31.62 -7.12 -21.29
CA GLU A 17 32.58 -6.49 -20.39
C GLU A 17 32.51 -7.07 -18.99
N LEU A 18 31.30 -7.22 -18.45
CA LEU A 18 31.10 -7.74 -17.10
C LEU A 18 31.53 -9.21 -17.00
N ASP A 19 31.27 -10.04 -18.01
CA ASP A 19 31.77 -11.41 -18.06
C ASP A 19 33.30 -11.45 -17.97
N GLY A 20 33.97 -10.59 -18.75
CA GLY A 20 35.43 -10.47 -18.73
C GLY A 20 35.97 -10.00 -17.38
N GLN A 21 35.28 -9.09 -16.68
CA GLN A 21 35.67 -8.66 -15.33
C GLN A 21 35.47 -9.76 -14.29
N LEU A 22 34.34 -10.47 -14.32
CA LEU A 22 34.06 -11.57 -13.40
C LEU A 22 34.99 -12.76 -13.64
N LEU A 23 35.39 -13.03 -14.88
CA LEU A 23 36.41 -14.03 -15.19
C LEU A 23 37.77 -13.65 -14.59
N ARG A 24 38.16 -12.37 -14.65
CA ARG A 24 39.39 -11.89 -14.00
C ARG A 24 39.30 -11.97 -12.47
N LEU A 25 38.13 -11.65 -11.90
CA LEU A 25 37.88 -11.80 -10.47
C LEU A 25 38.01 -13.26 -10.02
N GLN A 26 37.51 -14.22 -10.82
CA GLN A 26 37.70 -15.65 -10.55
C GLN A 26 39.19 -16.02 -10.54
N ARG A 27 39.92 -15.62 -11.59
CA ARG A 27 41.36 -15.88 -11.68
C ARG A 27 42.15 -15.26 -10.53
N TYR A 28 41.75 -14.08 -10.06
CA TYR A 28 42.35 -13.45 -8.88
C TYR A 28 42.13 -14.29 -7.63
N PHE A 29 40.92 -14.83 -7.40
CA PHE A 29 40.68 -15.69 -6.25
C PHE A 29 41.25 -17.12 -6.39
N ASP A 30 41.47 -17.60 -7.61
CA ASP A 30 42.21 -18.85 -7.84
C ASP A 30 43.71 -18.67 -7.53
N ALA A 31 44.29 -17.53 -7.92
CA ALA A 31 45.70 -17.20 -7.71
C ALA A 31 45.88 -15.68 -7.53
N PRO A 32 45.82 -15.17 -6.28
CA PRO A 32 45.92 -13.74 -6.01
C PRO A 32 47.24 -13.16 -6.51
N SER A 33 47.14 -12.15 -7.37
CA SER A 33 48.30 -11.44 -7.92
C SER A 33 47.98 -9.96 -8.14
N PRO A 34 48.92 -9.05 -7.81
CA PRO A 34 48.74 -7.61 -8.03
C PRO A 34 48.47 -7.26 -9.51
N GLU A 35 49.03 -8.02 -10.44
CA GLU A 35 48.86 -7.80 -11.88
C GLU A 35 47.40 -8.02 -12.32
N ILE A 36 46.78 -9.11 -11.85
CA ILE A 36 45.35 -9.38 -12.13
C ILE A 36 44.47 -8.34 -11.44
N ALA A 37 44.82 -7.94 -10.20
CA ALA A 37 44.09 -6.92 -9.46
C ALA A 37 44.11 -5.56 -10.18
N GLN A 38 45.29 -5.10 -10.60
CA GLN A 38 45.45 -3.85 -11.33
C GLN A 38 44.70 -3.89 -12.68
N ALA A 39 44.79 -5.00 -13.41
CA ALA A 39 44.07 -5.19 -14.65
C ALA A 39 42.54 -5.11 -14.46
N LEU A 40 41.99 -5.62 -13.35
CA LEU A 40 40.57 -5.47 -13.03
C LEU A 40 40.21 -4.03 -12.64
N MET A 41 41.06 -3.36 -11.85
CA MET A 41 40.84 -1.99 -11.39
C MET A 41 40.76 -0.98 -12.56
N GLN A 42 41.61 -1.15 -13.58
CA GLN A 42 41.65 -0.29 -14.76
C GLN A 42 40.36 -0.34 -15.62
N ARG A 43 39.53 -1.38 -15.48
CA ARG A 43 38.29 -1.52 -16.27
C ARG A 43 37.11 -0.68 -15.77
N GLY A 44 37.27 0.02 -14.65
CA GLY A 44 36.14 0.64 -13.96
C GLY A 44 35.37 1.70 -14.73
N GLY A 45 36.06 2.53 -15.51
CA GLY A 45 35.40 3.59 -16.30
C GLY A 45 34.59 3.04 -17.48
N TYR A 46 34.93 1.85 -18.00
CA TYR A 46 34.31 1.32 -19.20
C TYR A 46 32.88 0.80 -18.96
N SER A 47 32.67 -0.02 -17.91
CA SER A 47 31.32 -0.47 -17.52
C SER A 47 30.38 0.67 -17.14
N GLN A 48 30.91 1.69 -16.44
CA GLN A 48 30.15 2.87 -16.06
C GLN A 48 29.66 3.63 -17.30
N ASN A 49 30.55 3.83 -18.29
CA ASN A 49 30.21 4.49 -19.55
C ASN A 49 29.17 3.71 -20.35
N LEU A 50 29.29 2.38 -20.42
CA LEU A 50 28.31 1.54 -21.12
C LEU A 50 26.94 1.58 -20.43
N SER A 51 26.88 1.46 -19.10
CA SER A 51 25.64 1.59 -18.33
C SER A 51 24.98 2.97 -18.52
N ALA A 52 25.78 4.04 -18.52
CA ALA A 52 25.29 5.39 -18.78
C ALA A 52 24.74 5.56 -20.21
N ARG A 53 25.35 4.92 -21.21
CA ARG A 53 24.86 4.93 -22.60
C ARG A 53 23.55 4.17 -22.75
N VAL A 54 23.40 3.00 -22.13
CA VAL A 54 22.11 2.27 -22.08
C VAL A 54 21.03 3.15 -21.48
N ARG A 55 21.31 3.77 -20.32
CA ARG A 55 20.37 4.68 -19.65
C ARG A 55 19.95 5.85 -20.54
N LYS A 56 20.93 6.52 -21.15
CA LYS A 56 20.66 7.65 -22.06
C LYS A 56 19.79 7.22 -23.24
N ALA A 57 20.01 6.03 -23.78
CA ALA A 57 19.19 5.48 -24.85
C ALA A 57 17.76 5.14 -24.37
N CYS A 58 17.60 4.57 -23.17
CA CYS A 58 16.28 4.32 -22.57
C CYS A 58 15.50 5.62 -22.30
N ILE A 59 16.14 6.62 -21.69
CA ILE A 59 15.52 7.94 -21.43
C ILE A 59 15.13 8.63 -22.74
N SER A 60 16.01 8.62 -23.73
CA SER A 60 15.70 9.20 -25.05
C SER A 60 14.52 8.48 -25.71
N GLY A 61 14.41 7.15 -25.52
CA GLY A 61 13.29 6.35 -25.99
C GLY A 61 11.98 6.67 -25.29
N LEU A 62 12.01 7.00 -23.99
CA LEU A 62 10.85 7.44 -23.22
C LEU A 62 10.37 8.83 -23.66
N LEU A 63 11.28 9.75 -23.95
CA LEU A 63 10.95 11.13 -24.33
C LEU A 63 10.41 11.28 -25.76
N ARG A 64 10.80 10.38 -26.69
CA ARG A 64 10.48 10.52 -28.13
C ARG A 64 9.07 10.05 -28.53
N VAL A 65 8.36 9.31 -27.69
CA VAL A 65 7.03 8.74 -28.03
C VAL A 65 6.14 8.78 -26.79
N LYS A 66 4.87 9.21 -26.91
CA LYS A 66 3.81 8.84 -25.93
C LYS A 66 3.61 7.32 -26.00
N GLY A 67 4.49 6.57 -25.35
CA GLY A 67 4.47 5.11 -25.35
C GLY A 67 3.39 4.57 -24.42
N SER A 68 2.85 3.39 -24.77
CA SER A 68 2.04 2.59 -23.84
C SER A 68 2.79 2.32 -22.54
N GLN A 69 2.06 2.12 -21.45
CA GLN A 69 2.61 1.83 -20.12
C GLN A 69 3.63 0.67 -20.16
N ASP A 70 3.34 -0.39 -20.94
CA ASP A 70 4.25 -1.52 -21.18
C ASP A 70 5.61 -1.11 -21.76
N ARG A 71 5.61 -0.17 -22.71
CA ARG A 71 6.86 0.32 -23.31
C ARG A 71 7.67 1.12 -22.30
N GLN A 72 7.00 1.90 -21.45
CA GLN A 72 7.67 2.65 -20.40
C GLN A 72 8.31 1.70 -19.38
N LEU A 73 7.56 0.71 -18.91
CA LEU A 73 8.04 -0.30 -17.99
C LEU A 73 9.20 -1.11 -18.60
N HIS A 74 9.10 -1.45 -19.89
CA HIS A 74 10.17 -2.13 -20.59
C HIS A 74 11.49 -1.35 -20.58
N LEU A 75 11.45 -0.05 -20.92
CA LEU A 75 12.63 0.81 -20.94
C LEU A 75 13.20 1.07 -19.54
N GLN A 76 12.33 1.22 -18.53
CA GLN A 76 12.73 1.37 -17.12
C GLN A 76 13.36 0.08 -16.57
N GLY A 77 12.80 -1.09 -16.90
CA GLY A 77 13.36 -2.38 -16.52
C GLY A 77 14.76 -2.57 -17.11
N ILE A 78 14.96 -2.22 -18.38
CA ILE A 78 16.28 -2.30 -19.03
C ILE A 78 17.30 -1.36 -18.40
N ASP A 79 16.92 -0.12 -18.05
CA ASP A 79 17.81 0.77 -17.29
C ASP A 79 18.16 0.17 -15.93
N THR A 80 17.18 -0.42 -15.23
CA THR A 80 17.40 -1.07 -13.93
C THR A 80 18.37 -2.25 -14.04
N VAL A 81 18.25 -3.07 -15.10
CA VAL A 81 19.22 -4.15 -15.37
C VAL A 81 20.63 -3.55 -15.59
N ALA A 82 20.76 -2.52 -16.43
CA ALA A 82 22.06 -1.90 -16.71
C ALA A 82 22.73 -1.28 -15.47
N ARG A 83 21.92 -0.70 -14.55
CA ARG A 83 22.41 -0.17 -13.27
C ARG A 83 22.93 -1.26 -12.35
N ASN A 84 22.21 -2.38 -12.27
CA ASN A 84 22.63 -3.50 -11.43
C ASN A 84 23.85 -4.25 -12.00
N LEU A 85 23.98 -4.35 -13.34
CA LEU A 85 25.20 -4.88 -13.97
C LEU A 85 26.42 -4.01 -13.66
N ASP A 86 26.29 -2.68 -13.72
CA ASP A 86 27.36 -1.77 -13.28
C ASP A 86 27.64 -1.89 -11.76
N LEU A 87 26.62 -2.09 -10.94
CA LEU A 87 26.80 -2.33 -9.52
C LEU A 87 27.64 -3.60 -9.27
N ILE A 88 27.38 -4.72 -9.96
CA ILE A 88 28.21 -5.94 -9.88
C ILE A 88 29.65 -5.62 -10.27
N SER A 89 29.87 -4.86 -11.36
CA SER A 89 31.20 -4.42 -11.79
C SER A 89 31.94 -3.62 -10.70
N ARG A 90 31.25 -2.68 -10.03
CA ARG A 90 31.82 -1.88 -8.92
C ARG A 90 32.12 -2.74 -7.69
N LEU A 91 31.21 -3.64 -7.33
CA LEU A 91 31.39 -4.59 -6.23
C LEU A 91 32.60 -5.50 -6.48
N ALA A 92 32.80 -5.97 -7.72
CA ALA A 92 33.94 -6.82 -8.09
C ALA A 92 35.28 -6.13 -7.86
N ARG A 93 35.38 -4.85 -8.24
CA ARG A 93 36.58 -4.04 -7.99
C ARG A 93 36.82 -3.76 -6.52
N ARG A 94 35.76 -3.44 -5.76
CA ARG A 94 35.87 -3.21 -4.31
C ARG A 94 36.27 -4.49 -3.57
N ALA A 95 35.74 -5.64 -3.96
CA ALA A 95 36.15 -6.94 -3.41
C ALA A 95 37.65 -7.17 -3.55
N VAL A 96 38.22 -6.91 -4.75
CA VAL A 96 39.66 -7.04 -5.01
C VAL A 96 40.47 -5.98 -4.29
N ARG A 97 39.99 -4.73 -4.20
CA ARG A 97 40.67 -3.69 -3.41
C ARG A 97 40.87 -4.14 -1.97
N HIS A 98 39.79 -4.58 -1.31
CA HIS A 98 39.89 -5.09 0.06
C HIS A 98 40.76 -6.35 0.16
N ALA A 99 40.70 -7.23 -0.84
CA ALA A 99 41.54 -8.42 -0.85
C ALA A 99 43.05 -8.10 -1.01
N GLU A 100 43.36 -7.01 -1.72
CA GLU A 100 44.73 -6.52 -1.87
C GLU A 100 45.29 -5.94 -0.59
N ASP A 101 44.45 -5.28 0.22
CA ASP A 101 44.83 -4.74 1.52
C ASP A 101 45.16 -5.83 2.56
N VAL A 102 44.74 -7.10 2.32
CA VAL A 102 45.11 -8.24 3.17
C VAL A 102 46.59 -8.59 2.97
N GLN A 103 47.40 -8.32 3.99
CA GLN A 103 48.84 -8.58 3.98
C GLN A 103 49.12 -10.09 4.01
N ARG A 104 48.45 -10.82 4.90
CA ARG A 104 48.57 -12.28 4.98
C ARG A 104 47.51 -12.94 4.13
N LYS A 105 47.83 -13.20 2.85
CA LYS A 105 46.89 -13.80 1.88
C LYS A 105 46.25 -15.13 2.33
N LYS A 106 46.89 -15.89 3.23
CA LYS A 106 46.27 -17.08 3.85
C LYS A 106 45.00 -16.75 4.68
N LEU A 107 44.95 -15.58 5.30
CA LEU A 107 43.78 -15.10 6.06
C LEU A 107 42.63 -14.67 5.15
N LEU A 108 42.92 -14.31 3.89
CA LEU A 108 41.90 -14.03 2.89
C LEU A 108 41.10 -15.28 2.52
N ARG A 109 41.68 -16.49 2.54
CA ARG A 109 41.00 -17.73 2.08
C ARG A 109 40.44 -17.60 0.64
N PRO A 110 41.29 -17.25 -0.33
CA PRO A 110 40.85 -16.85 -1.66
C PRO A 110 40.05 -17.95 -2.39
N GLU A 111 40.34 -19.22 -2.11
CA GLU A 111 39.66 -20.37 -2.73
C GLU A 111 38.16 -20.40 -2.37
N ALA A 112 37.77 -19.86 -1.21
CA ALA A 112 36.38 -19.82 -0.76
C ALA A 112 35.49 -18.95 -1.67
N PHE A 113 36.05 -17.97 -2.37
CA PHE A 113 35.32 -17.01 -3.20
C PHE A 113 35.09 -17.48 -4.63
N VAL A 114 35.87 -18.46 -5.10
CA VAL A 114 35.83 -18.95 -6.49
C VAL A 114 34.43 -19.43 -6.87
N LYS A 115 33.80 -20.26 -6.01
CA LYS A 115 32.45 -20.79 -6.25
C LYS A 115 31.37 -19.69 -6.25
N PRO A 116 31.26 -18.81 -5.23
CA PRO A 116 30.37 -17.65 -5.25
C PRO A 116 30.50 -16.79 -6.52
N VAL A 117 31.73 -16.42 -6.91
CA VAL A 117 31.94 -15.58 -8.10
C VAL A 117 31.60 -16.33 -9.38
N LYS A 118 31.82 -17.66 -9.43
CA LYS A 118 31.36 -18.51 -10.54
C LYS A 118 29.84 -18.56 -10.66
N ALA A 119 29.13 -18.62 -9.55
CA ALA A 119 27.67 -18.53 -9.54
C ALA A 119 27.18 -17.17 -10.09
N VAL A 120 27.78 -16.06 -9.64
CA VAL A 120 27.45 -14.72 -10.15
C VAL A 120 27.67 -14.61 -11.66
N ARG A 121 28.86 -15.00 -12.14
CA ARG A 121 29.19 -14.96 -13.57
C ARG A 121 28.23 -15.80 -14.41
N LYS A 122 27.89 -17.01 -13.94
CA LYS A 122 26.93 -17.88 -14.61
C LYS A 122 25.58 -17.19 -14.80
N GLN A 123 25.07 -16.48 -13.79
CA GLN A 123 23.78 -15.79 -13.93
C GLN A 123 23.85 -14.55 -14.80
N VAL A 124 24.93 -13.77 -14.72
CA VAL A 124 25.17 -12.63 -15.62
C VAL A 124 25.10 -13.07 -17.09
N GLY A 125 25.69 -14.21 -17.43
CA GLY A 125 25.63 -14.79 -18.78
C GLY A 125 24.22 -15.17 -19.26
N ARG A 126 23.24 -15.26 -18.37
CA ARG A 126 21.85 -15.63 -18.69
C ARG A 126 20.91 -14.42 -18.81
N VAL A 127 21.37 -13.23 -18.43
CA VAL A 127 20.56 -12.00 -18.41
C VAL A 127 20.04 -11.64 -19.80
N HIS A 128 20.89 -11.70 -20.83
CA HIS A 128 20.49 -11.38 -22.21
C HIS A 128 19.37 -12.29 -22.69
N GLN A 129 19.54 -13.60 -22.48
CA GLN A 129 18.57 -14.61 -22.90
C GLN A 129 17.25 -14.44 -22.12
N ALA A 130 17.30 -14.18 -20.82
CA ALA A 130 16.12 -13.95 -19.99
C ALA A 130 15.32 -12.71 -20.44
N LEU A 131 16.01 -11.64 -20.87
CA LEU A 131 15.38 -10.45 -21.43
C LEU A 131 14.73 -10.71 -22.80
N GLN A 132 15.41 -11.43 -23.69
CA GLN A 132 14.89 -11.72 -25.04
C GLN A 132 13.70 -12.67 -25.01
N SER A 133 13.79 -13.76 -24.23
CA SER A 133 12.76 -14.78 -24.18
C SER A 133 11.64 -14.47 -23.18
N ARG A 134 11.73 -13.35 -22.45
CA ARG A 134 10.80 -12.98 -21.36
C ARG A 134 10.54 -14.13 -20.37
N ASP A 135 11.57 -14.92 -20.12
CA ASP A 135 11.44 -16.18 -19.38
C ASP A 135 11.50 -15.93 -17.86
N SER A 136 10.32 -15.95 -17.22
CA SER A 136 10.17 -15.78 -15.79
C SER A 136 10.92 -16.84 -14.97
N ARG A 137 11.06 -18.08 -15.47
CA ARG A 137 11.80 -19.15 -14.77
C ARG A 137 13.29 -18.82 -14.74
N ARG A 138 13.84 -18.30 -15.84
CA ARG A 138 15.24 -17.83 -15.87
C ARG A 138 15.44 -16.59 -15.00
N ALA A 139 14.52 -15.63 -15.04
CA ALA A 139 14.57 -14.46 -14.17
C ALA A 139 14.61 -14.88 -12.69
N VAL A 140 13.75 -15.82 -12.29
CA VAL A 140 13.74 -16.42 -10.95
C VAL A 140 15.10 -17.03 -10.59
N GLN A 141 15.67 -17.87 -11.47
CA GLN A 141 16.95 -18.53 -11.20
C GLN A 141 18.11 -17.54 -11.04
N ILE A 142 18.07 -16.40 -11.76
CA ILE A 142 19.04 -15.31 -11.58
C ILE A 142 18.94 -14.77 -10.15
N GLY A 143 17.74 -14.43 -9.68
CA GLY A 143 17.53 -13.86 -8.33
C GLY A 143 17.80 -14.85 -7.19
N GLN A 144 17.48 -16.13 -7.36
CA GLN A 144 17.71 -17.18 -6.35
C GLN A 144 19.20 -17.40 -6.02
N THR A 145 20.12 -16.92 -6.86
CA THR A 145 21.55 -16.97 -6.56
C THR A 145 21.92 -16.14 -5.31
N ARG A 146 21.09 -15.16 -4.94
CA ARG A 146 21.21 -14.45 -3.66
C ARG A 146 21.24 -15.42 -2.48
N THR A 147 20.37 -16.41 -2.44
CA THR A 147 20.29 -17.38 -1.33
C THR A 147 21.53 -18.27 -1.21
N GLU A 148 22.24 -18.51 -2.32
CA GLU A 148 23.54 -19.18 -2.29
C GLU A 148 24.63 -18.26 -1.69
N LEU A 149 24.61 -16.98 -2.06
CA LEU A 149 25.56 -15.98 -1.57
C LEU A 149 25.33 -15.61 -0.10
N ASP A 150 24.07 -15.56 0.36
CA ASP A 150 23.72 -15.37 1.78
C ASP A 150 24.32 -16.49 2.63
N ARG A 151 24.15 -17.75 2.21
CA ARG A 151 24.73 -18.91 2.91
C ARG A 151 26.26 -18.87 2.95
N PHE A 152 26.89 -18.49 1.84
CA PHE A 152 28.34 -18.28 1.79
C PHE A 152 28.79 -17.19 2.77
N TYR A 153 28.11 -16.04 2.76
CA TYR A 153 28.44 -14.92 3.62
C TYR A 153 28.28 -15.26 5.09
N ASP A 154 27.18 -15.89 5.49
CA ASP A 154 26.93 -16.32 6.87
C ASP A 154 28.04 -17.25 7.39
N GLN A 155 28.49 -18.19 6.54
CA GLN A 155 29.57 -19.11 6.89
C GLN A 155 30.90 -18.37 7.09
N ILE A 156 31.26 -17.51 6.14
CA ILE A 156 32.53 -16.77 6.17
C ILE A 156 32.53 -15.71 7.28
N PHE A 157 31.42 -15.02 7.50
CA PHE A 157 31.22 -14.04 8.56
C PHE A 157 31.50 -14.67 9.93
N ARG A 158 30.88 -15.81 10.23
CA ARG A 158 31.12 -16.55 11.49
C ARG A 158 32.56 -17.01 11.64
N THR A 159 33.21 -17.35 10.53
CA THR A 159 34.61 -17.80 10.54
C THR A 159 35.54 -16.63 10.86
N TYR A 160 35.47 -15.52 10.10
CA TYR A 160 36.32 -14.36 10.34
C TYR A 160 36.07 -13.71 11.70
N THR A 161 34.82 -13.57 12.13
CA THR A 161 34.52 -12.98 13.45
C THR A 161 35.06 -13.83 14.60
N ARG A 162 35.03 -15.16 14.48
CA ARG A 162 35.70 -16.06 15.44
C ARG A 162 37.21 -15.86 15.42
N ASP A 163 37.83 -15.83 14.25
CA ASP A 163 39.28 -15.67 14.11
C ASP A 163 39.78 -14.30 14.59
N MET A 164 38.93 -13.27 14.58
CA MET A 164 39.26 -11.94 15.11
C MET A 164 39.42 -11.96 16.63
N GLN A 165 38.76 -12.89 17.34
CA GLN A 165 38.82 -12.94 18.81
C GLN A 165 40.23 -13.31 19.27
N GLY A 166 40.95 -12.34 19.86
CA GLY A 166 42.31 -12.54 20.38
C GLY A 166 43.42 -12.57 19.32
N SER A 167 43.11 -12.30 18.04
CA SER A 167 44.10 -12.26 16.96
C SER A 167 44.84 -10.92 16.90
N LYS A 168 46.13 -10.95 16.53
CA LYS A 168 46.93 -9.76 16.21
C LYS A 168 46.76 -9.31 14.74
N HIS A 169 45.91 -9.98 13.96
CA HIS A 169 45.69 -9.74 12.53
C HIS A 169 44.24 -9.34 12.24
N THR A 170 43.63 -8.57 13.13
CA THR A 170 42.24 -8.08 13.01
C THR A 170 42.02 -7.22 11.77
N GLU A 171 43.04 -6.50 11.31
CA GLU A 171 42.99 -5.68 10.09
C GLU A 171 42.85 -6.58 8.84
N ASP A 172 43.73 -7.57 8.67
CA ASP A 172 43.65 -8.55 7.58
C ASP A 172 42.29 -9.27 7.55
N LEU A 173 41.79 -9.68 8.72
CA LEU A 173 40.48 -10.34 8.83
C LEU A 173 39.32 -9.38 8.53
N SER A 174 39.45 -8.10 8.87
CA SER A 174 38.46 -7.06 8.54
C SER A 174 38.39 -6.84 7.04
N HIS A 175 39.54 -6.73 6.37
CA HIS A 175 39.62 -6.62 4.92
C HIS A 175 39.06 -7.87 4.22
N ALA A 176 39.37 -9.07 4.71
CA ALA A 176 38.78 -10.31 4.20
C ALA A 176 37.24 -10.36 4.36
N LEU A 177 36.73 -9.84 5.49
CA LEU A 177 35.29 -9.72 5.72
C LEU A 177 34.62 -8.70 4.78
N LEU A 178 35.28 -7.58 4.52
CA LEU A 178 34.81 -6.59 3.53
C LEU A 178 34.80 -7.19 2.12
N THR A 179 35.82 -7.97 1.74
CA THR A 179 35.80 -8.73 0.48
C THR A 179 34.58 -9.66 0.39
N ALA A 180 34.27 -10.38 1.46
CA ALA A 180 33.07 -11.24 1.54
C ALA A 180 31.77 -10.47 1.41
N ASN A 181 31.68 -9.30 2.05
CA ASN A 181 30.53 -8.42 1.94
C ASN A 181 30.32 -7.92 0.51
N GLU A 182 31.39 -7.55 -0.20
CA GLU A 182 31.27 -7.08 -1.58
C GLU A 182 30.82 -8.19 -2.55
N VAL A 183 31.26 -9.44 -2.35
CA VAL A 183 30.79 -10.60 -3.13
C VAL A 183 29.34 -10.95 -2.77
N HIS A 184 28.97 -10.91 -1.49
CA HIS A 184 27.60 -11.10 -1.01
C HIS A 184 26.61 -10.15 -1.68
N ARG A 185 26.94 -8.85 -1.70
CA ARG A 185 26.12 -7.79 -2.31
C ARG A 185 25.95 -7.92 -3.82
N MET A 186 26.76 -8.73 -4.52
CA MET A 186 26.48 -9.06 -5.92
C MET A 186 25.17 -9.83 -6.07
N GLY A 187 24.77 -10.59 -5.04
CA GLY A 187 23.48 -11.28 -4.96
C GLY A 187 22.30 -10.33 -4.93
N GLU A 188 22.40 -9.22 -4.19
CA GLU A 188 21.38 -8.16 -4.18
C GLU A 188 21.21 -7.54 -5.57
N ALA A 189 22.32 -7.29 -6.27
CA ALA A 189 22.28 -6.77 -7.63
C ALA A 189 21.66 -7.77 -8.62
N LEU A 190 21.94 -9.08 -8.50
CA LEU A 190 21.30 -10.13 -9.30
C LEU A 190 19.80 -10.23 -9.02
N GLN A 191 19.38 -10.06 -7.76
CA GLN A 191 17.96 -9.99 -7.43
C GLN A 191 17.29 -8.76 -8.05
N GLY A 192 17.93 -7.58 -8.02
CA GLY A 192 17.42 -6.40 -8.71
C GLY A 192 17.30 -6.58 -10.23
N ILE A 193 18.21 -7.35 -10.85
CA ILE A 193 18.09 -7.77 -12.26
C ILE A 193 16.88 -8.68 -12.46
N SER A 194 16.70 -9.66 -11.57
CA SER A 194 15.57 -10.59 -11.61
C SER A 194 14.23 -9.85 -11.52
N GLU A 195 14.08 -8.95 -10.56
CA GLU A 195 12.88 -8.12 -10.37
C GLU A 195 12.56 -7.27 -11.58
N ALA A 196 13.58 -6.66 -12.19
CA ALA A 196 13.40 -5.89 -13.42
C ALA A 196 12.93 -6.76 -14.59
N ILE A 197 13.49 -7.96 -14.77
CA ILE A 197 13.07 -8.89 -15.84
C ILE A 197 11.66 -9.39 -15.58
N LEU A 198 11.34 -9.79 -14.34
CA LEU A 198 9.99 -10.21 -13.96
C LEU A 198 8.98 -9.09 -14.19
N SER A 199 9.34 -7.85 -13.84
CA SER A 199 8.47 -6.69 -14.06
C SER A 199 8.20 -6.48 -15.56
N ILE A 200 9.23 -6.62 -16.41
CA ILE A 200 9.08 -6.56 -17.87
C ILE A 200 8.14 -7.64 -18.40
N THR A 201 8.28 -8.88 -17.91
CA THR A 201 7.46 -10.01 -18.37
C THR A 201 6.00 -9.86 -17.92
N ILE A 202 5.79 -9.41 -16.68
CA ILE A 202 4.47 -9.32 -16.06
C ILE A 202 3.71 -8.07 -16.52
N GLY A 203 4.40 -6.99 -16.88
CA GLY A 203 3.76 -5.73 -17.26
C GLY A 203 3.47 -4.78 -16.07
N GLN A 204 3.99 -5.08 -14.88
CA GLN A 204 3.98 -4.17 -13.73
C GLN A 204 5.25 -4.30 -12.88
N THR A 205 5.50 -3.35 -12.00
CA THR A 205 6.59 -3.40 -11.01
C THR A 205 6.35 -4.51 -9.99
N VAL A 206 7.26 -5.49 -9.89
CA VAL A 206 7.14 -6.63 -8.98
C VAL A 206 8.44 -6.84 -8.20
N GLN A 207 8.31 -6.98 -6.89
CA GLN A 207 9.40 -7.40 -6.01
C GLN A 207 9.54 -8.93 -6.02
N PHE A 208 10.75 -9.44 -5.81
CA PHE A 208 11.07 -10.85 -5.97
C PHE A 208 10.24 -11.75 -5.05
N GLU A 209 10.10 -11.39 -3.78
CA GLU A 209 9.31 -12.15 -2.80
C GLU A 209 7.80 -12.13 -3.11
N ARG A 210 7.31 -11.02 -3.66
CA ARG A 210 5.89 -10.86 -4.05
C ARG A 210 5.54 -11.80 -5.20
N TYR A 211 6.46 -12.00 -6.14
CA TYR A 211 6.26 -12.94 -7.25
C TYR A 211 5.99 -14.37 -6.75
N PHE A 212 6.78 -14.87 -5.79
CA PHE A 212 6.54 -16.21 -5.23
C PHE A 212 5.28 -16.29 -4.39
N THR A 213 4.99 -15.23 -3.62
CA THR A 213 3.78 -15.17 -2.83
C THR A 213 2.55 -15.24 -3.73
N LEU A 214 2.52 -14.45 -4.81
CA LEU A 214 1.48 -14.52 -5.83
C LEU A 214 1.39 -15.92 -6.44
N ARG A 215 2.51 -16.52 -6.86
CA ARG A 215 2.50 -17.87 -7.44
C ARG A 215 2.00 -18.93 -6.46
N SER A 216 2.34 -18.85 -5.18
CA SER A 216 1.84 -19.78 -4.16
C SER A 216 0.33 -19.66 -3.97
N VAL A 217 -0.18 -18.42 -3.94
CA VAL A 217 -1.61 -18.12 -3.84
C VAL A 217 -2.38 -18.66 -5.04
N LEU A 218 -1.82 -18.55 -6.24
CA LEU A 218 -2.44 -18.99 -7.49
C LEU A 218 -2.32 -20.50 -7.73
N ALA A 219 -1.20 -21.13 -7.36
CA ALA A 219 -1.02 -22.57 -7.44
C ALA A 219 -2.06 -23.32 -6.59
N GLY A 220 -2.48 -22.75 -5.46
CA GLY A 220 -3.57 -23.28 -4.64
C GLY A 220 -4.95 -23.29 -5.32
N LEU A 221 -5.10 -22.61 -6.46
CA LEU A 221 -6.35 -22.48 -7.21
C LEU A 221 -6.37 -23.29 -8.53
N GLY A 222 -5.29 -24.01 -8.84
CA GLY A 222 -5.23 -24.96 -9.97
C GLY A 222 -5.02 -24.35 -11.36
N GLY A 223 -4.61 -23.08 -11.46
CA GLY A 223 -4.28 -22.44 -12.74
C GLY A 223 -2.87 -22.78 -13.22
N ASP A 224 -2.72 -23.10 -14.51
CA ASP A 224 -1.41 -23.21 -15.16
C ASP A 224 -0.69 -21.85 -15.20
N ASP A 225 0.64 -21.88 -15.05
CA ASP A 225 1.51 -20.71 -14.90
C ASP A 225 1.41 -19.68 -16.06
N ASP A 226 0.95 -20.11 -17.25
CA ASP A 226 1.09 -19.34 -18.50
C ASP A 226 -0.12 -18.43 -18.84
N ASP A 227 -1.23 -18.50 -18.10
CA ASP A 227 -2.49 -17.78 -18.40
C ASP A 227 -2.83 -16.63 -17.43
N ILE A 228 -1.93 -16.29 -16.50
CA ILE A 228 -2.18 -15.28 -15.47
C ILE A 228 -1.88 -13.89 -16.01
N THR A 229 -2.93 -13.07 -16.19
CA THR A 229 -2.78 -11.64 -16.49
C THR A 229 -3.00 -10.83 -15.21
N LEU A 230 -2.01 -9.99 -14.86
CA LEU A 230 -2.12 -9.06 -13.75
C LEU A 230 -2.26 -7.64 -14.29
N GLN A 231 -3.20 -6.88 -13.75
CA GLN A 231 -3.27 -5.44 -14.00
C GLN A 231 -3.20 -4.68 -12.67
N PRO A 232 -2.34 -3.66 -12.54
CA PRO A 232 -2.33 -2.81 -11.36
C PRO A 232 -3.68 -2.11 -11.20
N LEU A 233 -4.30 -2.23 -10.02
CA LEU A 233 -5.50 -1.45 -9.66
C LEU A 233 -5.12 -0.21 -8.86
N ALA A 234 -4.24 -0.36 -7.87
CA ALA A 234 -3.78 0.74 -7.03
C ALA A 234 -2.47 0.39 -6.28
N GLU A 235 -1.67 1.41 -5.99
CA GLU A 235 -0.60 1.34 -4.99
C GLU A 235 -1.03 2.11 -3.74
N THR A 236 -0.98 1.47 -2.57
CA THR A 236 -1.32 2.14 -1.32
C THR A 236 -0.12 2.94 -0.79
N ARG A 237 -0.39 4.06 -0.11
CA ARG A 237 0.66 4.86 0.58
C ARG A 237 1.42 4.08 1.66
N SER A 238 0.90 2.92 2.07
CA SER A 238 1.56 2.00 2.99
C SER A 238 2.46 0.96 2.33
N GLY A 239 2.62 0.98 1.00
CA GLY A 239 3.46 0.05 0.25
C GLY A 239 2.80 -1.29 -0.12
N SER A 240 1.52 -1.48 0.17
CA SER A 240 0.71 -2.61 -0.33
C SER A 240 0.32 -2.39 -1.78
N ALA A 241 0.49 -3.39 -2.63
CA ALA A 241 0.00 -3.36 -4.00
C ALA A 241 -1.38 -4.04 -4.09
N VAL A 242 -2.24 -3.48 -4.92
CA VAL A 242 -3.53 -4.07 -5.27
C VAL A 242 -3.53 -4.28 -6.78
N SER A 243 -3.65 -5.53 -7.21
CA SER A 243 -3.68 -5.90 -8.62
C SER A 243 -4.93 -6.73 -8.90
N SER A 244 -5.57 -6.52 -10.06
CA SER A 244 -6.53 -7.49 -10.57
C SER A 244 -5.78 -8.68 -11.15
N VAL A 245 -6.37 -9.86 -10.96
CA VAL A 245 -5.92 -11.14 -11.51
C VAL A 245 -7.09 -11.69 -12.30
N SER A 246 -6.90 -11.90 -13.60
CA SER A 246 -7.84 -12.69 -14.39
C SER A 246 -7.28 -14.10 -14.49
N MET A 247 -8.06 -15.09 -14.04
CA MET A 247 -7.70 -16.50 -14.06
C MET A 247 -8.89 -17.36 -14.52
N ARG A 248 -8.67 -18.65 -14.74
CA ARG A 248 -9.75 -19.63 -14.91
C ARG A 248 -9.90 -20.43 -13.63
N ASP A 249 -11.13 -20.70 -13.21
CA ASP A 249 -11.39 -21.60 -12.09
C ASP A 249 -11.13 -23.07 -12.47
N ALA A 250 -11.28 -23.99 -11.49
CA ALA A 250 -11.08 -25.42 -11.69
C ALA A 250 -12.06 -26.05 -12.72
N GLN A 251 -13.10 -25.32 -13.12
CA GLN A 251 -14.09 -25.69 -14.13
C GLN A 251 -13.86 -24.97 -15.47
N GLY A 252 -12.80 -24.16 -15.58
CA GLY A 252 -12.42 -23.43 -16.79
C GLY A 252 -13.15 -22.10 -17.00
N ALA A 253 -14.00 -21.67 -16.06
CA ALA A 253 -14.74 -20.41 -16.15
C ALA A 253 -13.84 -19.22 -15.79
N PRO A 254 -13.94 -18.10 -16.52
CA PRO A 254 -13.17 -16.90 -16.22
C PRO A 254 -13.58 -16.35 -14.84
N MET A 255 -12.58 -16.16 -13.99
CA MET A 255 -12.70 -15.62 -12.65
C MET A 255 -11.78 -14.42 -12.51
N ASP A 256 -12.37 -13.25 -12.23
CA ASP A 256 -11.62 -12.07 -11.85
C ASP A 256 -11.48 -12.01 -10.33
N ALA A 257 -10.26 -11.74 -9.88
CA ALA A 257 -9.90 -11.64 -8.49
C ALA A 257 -9.05 -10.39 -8.24
N VAL A 258 -9.00 -9.96 -6.98
CA VAL A 258 -8.14 -8.88 -6.52
C VAL A 258 -7.08 -9.47 -5.59
N PHE A 259 -5.83 -9.32 -5.98
CA PHE A 259 -4.67 -9.68 -5.20
C PHE A 259 -4.24 -8.49 -4.35
N LYS A 260 -4.12 -8.70 -3.04
CA LYS A 260 -3.61 -7.74 -2.07
C LYS A 260 -2.46 -8.33 -1.29
N ASP A 261 -1.36 -7.60 -1.18
CA ASP A 261 -0.19 -8.02 -0.39
C ASP A 261 0.30 -6.92 0.55
N GLY A 262 1.02 -7.32 1.60
CA GLY A 262 1.68 -6.38 2.49
C GLY A 262 1.92 -6.94 3.88
N ASP A 263 2.01 -6.03 4.86
CA ASP A 263 2.25 -6.37 6.27
C ASP A 263 1.25 -7.41 6.77
N ARG A 264 1.78 -8.48 7.39
CA ARG A 264 1.00 -9.63 7.83
C ARG A 264 -0.13 -9.26 8.79
N LYS A 265 0.07 -8.28 9.66
CA LYS A 265 -0.96 -7.86 10.63
C LYS A 265 -2.12 -7.19 9.89
N LYS A 266 -1.83 -6.26 8.98
CA LYS A 266 -2.87 -5.57 8.19
C LYS A 266 -3.69 -6.52 7.32
N VAL A 267 -3.02 -7.40 6.57
CA VAL A 267 -3.71 -8.37 5.69
C VAL A 267 -4.55 -9.36 6.52
N LYS A 268 -4.08 -9.72 7.72
CA LYS A 268 -4.86 -10.55 8.67
C LYS A 268 -6.11 -9.80 9.16
N GLU A 269 -5.99 -8.52 9.52
CA GLU A 269 -7.14 -7.70 9.94
C GLU A 269 -8.18 -7.60 8.82
N GLU A 270 -7.76 -7.40 7.57
CA GLU A 270 -8.65 -7.41 6.41
C GLU A 270 -9.33 -8.77 6.21
N ARG A 271 -8.59 -9.87 6.29
CA ARG A 271 -9.14 -11.24 6.22
C ARG A 271 -10.21 -11.47 7.29
N VAL A 272 -9.96 -11.02 8.52
CA VAL A 272 -10.91 -11.15 9.64
C VAL A 272 -12.16 -10.32 9.38
N GLY A 273 -12.01 -9.08 8.90
CA GLY A 273 -13.14 -8.21 8.54
C GLY A 273 -14.04 -8.85 7.48
N VAL A 274 -13.45 -9.35 6.39
CA VAL A 274 -14.17 -10.02 5.31
C VAL A 274 -14.86 -11.31 5.79
N LYS A 275 -14.17 -12.15 6.57
CA LYS A 275 -14.79 -13.37 7.14
C LYS A 275 -15.97 -13.04 8.06
N SER A 276 -15.81 -12.04 8.90
CA SER A 276 -16.86 -11.63 9.84
C SER A 276 -18.10 -11.18 9.08
N TRP A 277 -17.96 -10.34 8.05
CA TRP A 277 -19.09 -9.92 7.22
C TRP A 277 -19.73 -11.05 6.43
N ASN A 278 -18.95 -11.98 5.88
CA ASN A 278 -19.53 -13.16 5.22
C ASN A 278 -20.31 -14.05 6.18
N SER A 279 -20.01 -14.02 7.48
CA SER A 279 -20.81 -14.67 8.52
C SER A 279 -22.04 -13.86 8.92
N VAL A 280 -21.92 -12.53 9.02
CA VAL A 280 -22.98 -11.62 9.49
C VAL A 280 -24.04 -11.37 8.41
N TYR A 281 -23.61 -11.11 7.18
CA TYR A 281 -24.45 -10.83 6.04
C TYR A 281 -23.82 -11.43 4.76
N PRO A 282 -24.10 -12.71 4.46
CA PRO A 282 -23.52 -13.41 3.31
C PRO A 282 -23.72 -12.65 2.00
N GLY A 283 -22.63 -12.50 1.26
CA GLY A 283 -22.59 -11.78 -0.02
C GLY A 283 -22.35 -10.28 0.11
N LEU A 284 -22.44 -9.63 1.27
CA LEU A 284 -22.14 -8.19 1.32
C LEU A 284 -20.64 -7.87 1.11
N ALA A 285 -19.79 -8.75 1.62
CA ALA A 285 -18.34 -8.67 1.47
C ALA A 285 -17.86 -9.57 0.31
N PRO A 286 -16.68 -9.30 -0.27
CA PRO A 286 -16.10 -10.21 -1.26
C PRO A 286 -15.79 -11.57 -0.65
N LYS A 287 -15.79 -12.63 -1.47
CA LYS A 287 -15.30 -13.95 -1.02
C LYS A 287 -13.77 -13.93 -0.92
N ILE A 288 -13.25 -14.65 0.07
CA ILE A 288 -11.81 -14.91 0.20
C ILE A 288 -11.52 -16.18 -0.58
N LEU A 289 -10.67 -16.07 -1.60
CA LEU A 289 -10.31 -17.19 -2.47
C LEU A 289 -9.09 -17.93 -1.91
N SER A 290 -8.07 -17.17 -1.51
CA SER A 290 -6.83 -17.73 -0.96
C SER A 290 -6.15 -16.74 -0.01
N TYR A 291 -5.32 -17.25 0.89
CA TYR A 291 -4.54 -16.46 1.84
C TYR A 291 -3.25 -17.18 2.19
N GLU A 292 -2.12 -16.53 1.94
CA GLU A 292 -0.79 -17.07 2.16
C GLU A 292 0.04 -16.18 3.08
N LYS A 293 0.95 -16.79 3.84
CA LYS A 293 1.87 -16.09 4.75
C LYS A 293 3.31 -16.35 4.33
N SER A 294 4.12 -15.30 4.29
CA SER A 294 5.56 -15.40 4.06
C SER A 294 6.30 -14.45 4.99
N GLY A 295 6.91 -14.98 6.05
CA GLY A 295 7.59 -14.19 7.08
C GLY A 295 6.68 -13.15 7.75
N ASP A 296 7.07 -11.88 7.66
CA ASP A 296 6.34 -10.72 8.16
C ASP A 296 5.33 -10.12 7.16
N SER A 297 5.21 -10.75 5.99
CA SER A 297 4.26 -10.39 4.94
C SER A 297 3.15 -11.44 4.81
N ALA A 298 2.01 -11.03 4.27
CA ALA A 298 0.95 -11.93 3.84
C ALA A 298 0.32 -11.44 2.55
N ALA A 299 -0.31 -12.36 1.83
CA ALA A 299 -1.10 -12.06 0.66
C ALA A 299 -2.52 -12.62 0.80
N LEU A 300 -3.45 -11.93 0.19
CA LEU A 300 -4.86 -12.23 0.20
C LEU A 300 -5.40 -12.10 -1.23
N LEU A 301 -6.05 -13.15 -1.71
CA LEU A 301 -6.81 -13.11 -2.95
C LEU A 301 -8.30 -13.07 -2.60
N ILE A 302 -8.98 -12.04 -3.07
CA ILE A 302 -10.43 -11.86 -2.87
C ILE A 302 -11.13 -11.80 -4.23
N GLU A 303 -12.42 -12.13 -4.23
CA GLU A 303 -13.30 -11.97 -5.39
C GLU A 303 -13.29 -10.52 -5.90
N HIS A 304 -13.20 -10.35 -7.23
CA HIS A 304 -13.44 -9.05 -7.83
C HIS A 304 -14.92 -8.69 -7.73
N LEU A 305 -15.20 -7.49 -7.22
CA LEU A 305 -16.58 -7.00 -7.09
C LEU A 305 -16.94 -6.16 -8.30
N SER A 306 -17.89 -6.66 -9.10
CA SER A 306 -18.52 -5.90 -10.17
C SER A 306 -19.32 -4.71 -9.63
N GLY A 307 -19.39 -3.65 -10.42
CA GLY A 307 -20.20 -2.45 -10.13
C GLY A 307 -19.39 -1.16 -10.10
N GLU A 308 -20.07 -0.09 -9.74
CA GLU A 308 -19.50 1.26 -9.65
C GLU A 308 -19.41 1.65 -8.16
N THR A 309 -18.39 2.42 -7.78
CA THR A 309 -18.35 2.97 -6.42
C THR A 309 -19.51 3.95 -6.24
N PHE A 310 -20.02 4.08 -5.02
CA PHE A 310 -21.09 5.01 -4.74
C PHE A 310 -20.61 6.45 -4.93
N GLU A 311 -19.32 6.71 -4.73
CA GLU A 311 -18.67 7.98 -5.09
C GLU A 311 -18.84 8.30 -6.59
N ASP A 312 -18.46 7.38 -7.48
CA ASP A 312 -18.60 7.57 -8.93
C ASP A 312 -20.07 7.79 -9.34
N ILE A 313 -20.99 7.03 -8.74
CA ILE A 313 -22.43 7.20 -8.99
C ILE A 313 -22.90 8.58 -8.52
N VAL A 314 -22.42 9.09 -7.38
CA VAL A 314 -22.78 10.43 -6.89
C VAL A 314 -22.22 11.51 -7.79
N LEU A 315 -21.00 11.36 -8.30
CA LEU A 315 -20.30 12.37 -9.11
C LEU A 315 -20.75 12.39 -10.58
N GLY A 316 -20.97 11.23 -11.20
CA GLY A 316 -21.20 11.11 -12.64
C GLY A 316 -22.46 10.34 -13.05
N GLY A 317 -23.08 9.60 -12.13
CA GLY A 317 -24.23 8.75 -12.46
C GLY A 317 -25.49 9.53 -12.83
N SER A 318 -26.40 8.92 -13.61
CA SER A 318 -27.72 9.51 -13.88
C SER A 318 -28.57 9.62 -12.60
N ALA A 319 -29.56 10.51 -12.58
CA ALA A 319 -30.47 10.65 -11.42
C ALA A 319 -31.22 9.34 -11.12
N ALA A 320 -31.58 8.58 -12.16
CA ALA A 320 -32.19 7.26 -12.01
C ALA A 320 -31.23 6.26 -11.37
N ARG A 321 -29.98 6.19 -11.85
CA ARG A 321 -28.94 5.29 -11.30
C ARG A 321 -28.64 5.61 -9.84
N LEU A 322 -28.49 6.88 -9.48
CA LEU A 322 -28.31 7.29 -8.08
C LEU A 322 -29.53 6.91 -7.22
N GLY A 323 -30.74 7.14 -7.74
CA GLY A 323 -31.97 6.76 -7.05
C GLY A 323 -32.05 5.25 -6.76
N GLU A 324 -31.65 4.41 -7.73
CA GLU A 324 -31.56 2.95 -7.55
C GLU A 324 -30.51 2.57 -6.51
N ALA A 325 -29.28 3.07 -6.66
CA ALA A 325 -28.17 2.79 -5.75
C ALA A 325 -28.52 3.20 -4.31
N GLN A 326 -29.06 4.41 -4.12
CA GLN A 326 -29.45 4.91 -2.81
C GLN A 326 -30.58 4.09 -2.18
N LYS A 327 -31.57 3.65 -2.96
CA LYS A 327 -32.62 2.73 -2.49
C LYS A 327 -32.03 1.40 -2.03
N ALA A 328 -31.12 0.83 -2.82
CA ALA A 328 -30.44 -0.43 -2.48
C ALA A 328 -29.58 -0.29 -1.22
N LEU A 329 -28.83 0.81 -1.10
CA LEU A 329 -28.02 1.13 0.08
C LEU A 329 -28.88 1.26 1.34
N HIS A 330 -29.93 2.09 1.31
CA HIS A 330 -30.83 2.27 2.45
C HIS A 330 -31.56 0.98 2.84
N LYS A 331 -31.90 0.13 1.87
CA LYS A 331 -32.48 -1.18 2.15
C LYS A 331 -31.48 -2.07 2.88
N THR A 332 -30.26 -2.17 2.36
CA THR A 332 -29.18 -3.01 2.88
C THR A 332 -28.76 -2.58 4.28
N VAL A 333 -28.47 -1.30 4.49
CA VAL A 333 -28.06 -0.75 5.80
C VAL A 333 -29.11 -1.00 6.88
N ARG A 334 -30.40 -0.75 6.59
CA ARG A 334 -31.48 -1.03 7.55
C ARG A 334 -31.65 -2.51 7.86
N ASP A 335 -31.37 -3.37 6.89
CA ASP A 335 -31.48 -4.83 7.08
C ASP A 335 -30.33 -5.33 7.96
N ILE A 336 -29.10 -4.86 7.72
CA ILE A 336 -27.95 -5.11 8.60
C ILE A 336 -28.27 -4.68 10.03
N TRP A 337 -28.72 -3.43 10.23
CA TRP A 337 -29.03 -2.93 11.57
C TRP A 337 -30.13 -3.72 12.27
N ARG A 338 -31.11 -4.26 11.53
CA ARG A 338 -32.16 -5.10 12.11
C ARG A 338 -31.65 -6.48 12.49
N ARG A 339 -30.89 -7.13 11.60
CA ARG A 339 -30.42 -8.52 11.79
C ARG A 339 -29.32 -8.64 12.83
N THR A 340 -28.53 -7.57 13.00
CA THR A 340 -27.36 -7.54 13.88
C THR A 340 -27.61 -6.77 15.16
N ARG A 341 -28.86 -6.37 15.44
CA ARG A 341 -29.17 -5.66 16.67
C ARG A 341 -28.92 -6.56 17.88
N THR A 342 -28.17 -6.05 18.85
CA THR A 342 -28.10 -6.60 20.21
C THR A 342 -28.58 -5.57 21.22
N GLU A 343 -29.08 -6.02 22.37
CA GLU A 343 -29.55 -5.11 23.43
C GLU A 343 -28.39 -4.51 24.26
N ASP A 344 -27.15 -4.81 23.89
CA ASP A 344 -25.98 -4.21 24.54
C ASP A 344 -25.91 -2.72 24.21
N ARG A 345 -25.72 -1.90 25.23
CA ARG A 345 -25.49 -0.47 25.04
C ARG A 345 -24.14 -0.25 24.37
N ALA A 346 -24.10 0.70 23.43
CA ALA A 346 -22.89 0.99 22.66
C ALA A 346 -22.44 2.44 22.83
N GLU A 347 -21.13 2.65 22.96
CA GLU A 347 -20.51 3.96 23.10
C GLU A 347 -19.72 4.29 21.83
N MET A 348 -20.18 5.27 21.06
CA MET A 348 -19.44 5.71 19.86
C MET A 348 -18.03 6.22 20.21
N ARG A 349 -17.89 6.94 21.33
CA ARG A 349 -16.64 7.59 21.75
C ARG A 349 -16.09 8.51 20.65
N ALA A 350 -16.97 9.28 20.01
CA ALA A 350 -16.62 10.19 18.94
C ALA A 350 -15.61 11.24 19.40
N MET A 351 -15.72 11.77 20.62
CA MET A 351 -14.82 12.81 21.11
C MET A 351 -13.44 12.25 21.46
N ASP A 352 -13.35 11.05 22.05
CA ASP A 352 -12.07 10.36 22.26
C ASP A 352 -11.37 10.08 20.92
N GLN A 353 -12.14 9.61 19.93
CA GLN A 353 -11.64 9.40 18.57
C GLN A 353 -11.16 10.71 17.91
N LEU A 354 -11.87 11.82 18.15
CA LEU A 354 -11.49 13.13 17.62
C LEU A 354 -10.20 13.63 18.28
N ALA A 355 -10.13 13.60 19.62
CA ALA A 355 -8.97 14.02 20.39
C ALA A 355 -7.70 13.29 19.95
N GLY A 356 -7.77 11.96 19.77
CA GLY A 356 -6.64 11.16 19.29
C GLY A 356 -6.17 11.49 17.87
N ARG A 357 -6.96 12.23 17.08
CA ARG A 357 -6.62 12.64 15.70
C ARG A 357 -6.24 14.12 15.57
N MET A 358 -6.40 14.93 16.63
CA MET A 358 -6.17 16.38 16.53
C MET A 358 -4.71 16.74 16.25
N ALA A 359 -3.75 15.96 16.77
CA ALA A 359 -2.34 16.16 16.46
C ALA A 359 -2.04 16.07 14.95
N ASP A 360 -2.66 15.11 14.26
CA ASP A 360 -2.54 14.96 12.80
C ASP A 360 -3.23 16.10 12.05
N VAL A 361 -4.39 16.55 12.54
CA VAL A 361 -5.11 17.69 11.98
C VAL A 361 -4.26 18.96 12.08
N TYR A 362 -3.67 19.25 13.23
CA TYR A 362 -2.83 20.44 13.43
C TYR A 362 -1.49 20.37 12.71
N ARG A 363 -0.97 19.17 12.49
CA ARG A 363 0.20 18.97 11.62
C ARG A 363 -0.11 19.36 10.16
N MET A 364 -1.31 19.07 9.69
CA MET A 364 -1.74 19.43 8.32
C MET A 364 -2.21 20.88 8.21
N HIS A 365 -2.83 21.41 9.26
CA HIS A 365 -3.41 22.76 9.32
C HIS A 365 -2.94 23.50 10.58
N PRO A 366 -1.69 24.02 10.60
CA PRO A 366 -1.09 24.67 11.76
C PRO A 366 -1.83 25.93 12.26
N GLU A 367 -2.75 26.48 11.46
CA GLU A 367 -3.55 27.66 11.76
C GLU A 367 -4.87 27.35 12.52
N PHE A 368 -5.27 26.08 12.59
CA PHE A 368 -6.46 25.65 13.33
C PHE A 368 -6.37 25.75 14.85
N PRO A 369 -5.24 25.42 15.53
CA PRO A 369 -5.16 25.54 16.97
C PRO A 369 -5.27 27.01 17.37
N ARG A 370 -6.46 27.41 17.84
CA ARG A 370 -6.70 28.71 18.47
C ARG A 370 -6.74 28.51 19.97
N ARG A 371 -5.94 29.29 20.69
CA ARG A 371 -6.02 29.38 22.15
C ARG A 371 -7.40 29.88 22.57
N ALA A 372 -7.82 29.53 23.79
CA ALA A 372 -8.96 30.18 24.40
C ALA A 372 -8.74 31.70 24.42
N GLN A 373 -9.80 32.46 24.17
CA GLN A 373 -9.75 33.91 24.13
C GLN A 373 -10.78 34.46 25.12
N SER A 374 -10.50 35.60 25.73
CA SER A 374 -11.48 36.34 26.51
C SER A 374 -11.68 37.71 25.85
N ILE A 375 -12.92 38.07 25.55
CA ILE A 375 -13.28 39.35 24.93
C ILE A 375 -14.31 40.02 25.83
N GLN A 376 -13.91 41.11 26.50
CA GLN A 376 -14.79 41.88 27.40
C GLN A 376 -15.52 41.00 28.44
N GLY A 377 -14.81 40.00 29.01
CA GLY A 377 -15.36 39.06 29.98
C GLY A 377 -16.11 37.86 29.39
N LEU A 378 -16.17 37.76 28.06
CA LEU A 378 -16.77 36.64 27.35
C LEU A 378 -15.69 35.64 26.95
N ASP A 379 -15.70 34.47 27.59
CA ASP A 379 -14.72 33.42 27.33
C ASP A 379 -15.11 32.58 26.12
N ILE A 380 -14.23 32.55 25.13
CA ILE A 380 -14.33 31.79 23.90
C ILE A 380 -13.44 30.55 24.05
N PRO A 381 -14.00 29.34 24.26
CA PRO A 381 -13.21 28.14 24.46
C PRO A 381 -12.40 27.79 23.20
N SER A 382 -11.25 27.14 23.40
CA SER A 382 -10.51 26.51 22.31
C SER A 382 -11.28 25.30 21.76
N LEU A 383 -10.92 24.86 20.55
CA LEU A 383 -11.51 23.64 19.99
C LEU A 383 -11.21 22.42 20.88
N ASP A 384 -10.00 22.33 21.43
CA ASP A 384 -9.62 21.24 22.35
C ASP A 384 -10.45 21.25 23.64
N GLN A 385 -10.76 22.43 24.19
CA GLN A 385 -11.64 22.55 25.36
C GLN A 385 -13.07 22.12 25.03
N LEU A 386 -13.59 22.48 23.84
CA LEU A 386 -14.90 22.02 23.38
C LEU A 386 -14.92 20.49 23.23
N ILE A 387 -13.87 19.90 22.66
CA ILE A 387 -13.74 18.44 22.51
C ILE A 387 -13.71 17.76 23.88
N ALA A 388 -12.91 18.26 24.82
CA ALA A 388 -12.81 17.69 26.17
C ALA A 388 -14.14 17.79 26.94
N THR A 389 -14.83 18.92 26.85
CA THR A 389 -16.14 19.13 27.49
C THR A 389 -17.20 18.21 26.87
N ALA A 390 -17.21 18.10 25.54
CA ALA A 390 -18.10 17.18 24.84
C ALA A 390 -17.79 15.72 25.15
N ALA A 391 -16.52 15.35 25.35
CA ALA A 391 -16.13 14.00 25.75
C ALA A 391 -16.67 13.63 27.14
N ALA A 392 -16.62 14.56 28.10
CA ALA A 392 -17.22 14.36 29.42
C ALA A 392 -18.73 14.10 29.31
N ARG A 393 -19.42 14.89 28.46
CA ARG A 393 -20.86 14.73 28.22
C ARG A 393 -21.22 13.47 27.44
N GLU A 394 -20.38 13.04 26.49
CA GLU A 394 -20.60 11.83 25.68
C GLU A 394 -20.69 10.56 26.54
N LYS A 395 -20.01 10.50 27.69
CA LYS A 395 -20.00 9.33 28.59
C LYS A 395 -21.38 8.90 29.07
N SER A 396 -22.35 9.83 29.19
CA SER A 396 -23.72 9.50 29.59
C SER A 396 -24.65 9.17 28.41
N LEU A 397 -24.16 9.26 27.17
CA LEU A 397 -24.94 9.19 25.94
C LEU A 397 -24.67 7.90 25.15
N SER A 398 -24.77 6.74 25.81
CA SER A 398 -24.67 5.45 25.11
C SER A 398 -25.93 5.17 24.28
N ALA A 399 -25.74 4.56 23.12
CA ALA A 399 -26.82 3.99 22.31
C ALA A 399 -27.64 2.98 23.14
N PRO A 400 -28.96 2.89 22.92
CA PRO A 400 -29.79 1.90 23.60
C PRO A 400 -29.55 0.46 23.14
N PHE A 401 -28.92 0.28 21.98
CA PHE A 401 -28.58 -1.02 21.39
C PHE A 401 -27.31 -0.89 20.56
N SER A 402 -26.70 -2.02 20.21
CA SER A 402 -25.55 -2.09 19.30
C SER A 402 -25.95 -2.80 18.01
N VAL A 403 -25.24 -2.49 16.91
CA VAL A 403 -25.37 -3.21 15.63
C VAL A 403 -23.99 -3.48 15.07
N TRP A 404 -23.87 -4.42 14.13
CA TRP A 404 -22.63 -4.61 13.40
C TRP A 404 -22.44 -3.48 12.38
N ILE A 405 -21.45 -2.62 12.63
CA ILE A 405 -21.14 -1.47 11.77
C ILE A 405 -19.96 -1.77 10.84
N HIS A 406 -19.84 -0.99 9.77
CA HIS A 406 -18.68 -0.98 8.90
C HIS A 406 -17.47 -0.31 9.59
N GLY A 407 -17.71 0.76 10.35
CA GLY A 407 -16.67 1.48 11.11
C GLY A 407 -15.86 2.50 10.30
N ASP A 408 -15.86 2.41 8.97
CA ASP A 408 -15.24 3.35 8.02
C ASP A 408 -16.14 3.56 6.79
N PHE A 409 -17.40 3.90 7.03
CA PHE A 409 -18.46 3.87 6.02
C PHE A 409 -18.44 5.06 5.03
N ASN A 410 -17.34 5.21 4.30
CA ASN A 410 -17.17 6.23 3.27
C ASN A 410 -17.83 5.80 1.94
N LEU A 411 -18.03 6.76 1.02
CA LEU A 411 -18.67 6.53 -0.28
C LEU A 411 -17.88 5.56 -1.18
N ASP A 412 -16.56 5.68 -1.18
CA ASP A 412 -15.62 4.84 -1.92
C ASP A 412 -15.57 3.40 -1.39
N ASN A 413 -16.03 3.16 -0.16
CA ASN A 413 -16.13 1.82 0.43
C ASN A 413 -17.44 1.09 0.09
N VAL A 414 -18.33 1.72 -0.68
CA VAL A 414 -19.63 1.17 -1.08
C VAL A 414 -19.63 0.97 -2.60
N ILE A 415 -19.88 -0.26 -3.05
CA ILE A 415 -20.01 -0.60 -4.47
C ILE A 415 -21.47 -0.96 -4.75
N TYR A 416 -22.03 -0.43 -5.83
CA TYR A 416 -23.35 -0.82 -6.32
C TYR A 416 -23.22 -1.54 -7.65
N ASP A 417 -23.73 -2.78 -7.68
CA ASP A 417 -23.86 -3.56 -8.89
C ASP A 417 -25.23 -3.29 -9.54
N PRO A 418 -25.28 -2.66 -10.73
CA PRO A 418 -26.54 -2.36 -11.40
C PRO A 418 -27.24 -3.58 -12.01
N LEU A 419 -26.50 -4.66 -12.31
CA LEU A 419 -27.06 -5.89 -12.88
C LEU A 419 -27.78 -6.68 -11.79
N ASP A 420 -27.08 -6.91 -10.67
CA ASP A 420 -27.61 -7.64 -9.53
C ASP A 420 -28.50 -6.80 -8.61
N LYS A 421 -28.47 -5.46 -8.77
CA LYS A 421 -29.10 -4.47 -7.89
C LYS A 421 -28.70 -4.65 -6.43
N LYS A 422 -27.43 -5.01 -6.20
CA LYS A 422 -26.87 -5.29 -4.88
C LYS A 422 -25.85 -4.25 -4.48
N VAL A 423 -25.74 -4.04 -3.18
CA VAL A 423 -24.66 -3.28 -2.57
C VAL A 423 -23.63 -4.24 -2.02
N ARG A 424 -22.35 -3.90 -2.19
CA ARG A 424 -21.20 -4.60 -1.61
C ARG A 424 -20.35 -3.60 -0.83
N PHE A 425 -19.67 -4.06 0.21
CA PHE A 425 -18.76 -3.24 1.01
C PHE A 425 -17.32 -3.73 0.88
N ILE A 426 -16.38 -2.79 0.87
CA ILE A 426 -14.93 -3.04 0.90
C ILE A 426 -14.31 -2.31 2.10
N ASP A 427 -13.03 -2.59 2.38
CA ASP A 427 -12.29 -2.01 3.51
C ASP A 427 -12.92 -2.28 4.90
N LEU A 428 -13.11 -3.57 5.19
CA LEU A 428 -13.95 -4.04 6.31
C LEU A 428 -13.20 -4.19 7.64
N HIS A 429 -11.95 -3.73 7.75
CA HIS A 429 -11.07 -4.01 8.88
C HIS A 429 -11.49 -3.29 10.19
N ARG A 430 -12.34 -2.26 10.13
CA ARG A 430 -12.85 -1.52 11.30
C ARG A 430 -14.20 -2.00 11.83
N SER A 431 -14.72 -3.09 11.27
CA SER A 431 -16.07 -3.58 11.56
C SER A 431 -16.17 -4.20 12.94
N ARG A 432 -17.23 -3.86 13.68
CA ARG A 432 -17.50 -4.36 15.04
C ARG A 432 -18.94 -4.06 15.46
N TYR A 433 -19.39 -4.65 16.56
CA TYR A 433 -20.60 -4.18 17.26
C TYR A 433 -20.36 -2.80 17.85
N GLN A 434 -21.19 -1.83 17.48
CA GLN A 434 -21.08 -0.44 17.92
C GLN A 434 -22.39 0.32 17.67
N ASP A 435 -22.41 1.57 18.11
CA ASP A 435 -23.38 2.57 17.71
C ASP A 435 -23.46 2.79 16.19
N TYR A 436 -24.62 2.53 15.60
CA TYR A 436 -24.91 2.72 14.16
C TYR A 436 -24.75 4.16 13.69
N VAL A 437 -24.85 5.14 14.59
CA VAL A 437 -24.69 6.57 14.29
C VAL A 437 -23.26 6.87 13.80
N GLN A 438 -22.28 6.04 14.17
CA GLN A 438 -20.91 6.18 13.67
C GLN A 438 -20.87 6.11 12.14
N ASP A 439 -21.45 5.05 11.54
CA ASP A 439 -21.48 4.87 10.09
C ASP A 439 -22.27 5.99 9.40
N VAL A 440 -23.40 6.40 10.00
CA VAL A 440 -24.22 7.51 9.48
C VAL A 440 -23.39 8.80 9.39
N SER A 441 -22.68 9.15 10.48
CA SER A 441 -21.87 10.37 10.52
C SER A 441 -20.65 10.33 9.58
N VAL A 442 -20.03 9.15 9.40
CA VAL A 442 -18.92 8.97 8.46
C VAL A 442 -19.42 9.16 7.04
N PHE A 443 -20.49 8.46 6.66
CA PHE A 443 -21.07 8.52 5.32
C PHE A 443 -21.50 9.94 4.94
N MET A 444 -22.16 10.64 5.86
CA MET A 444 -22.61 12.01 5.59
C MET A 444 -21.44 12.96 5.33
N VAL A 445 -20.36 12.87 6.11
CA VAL A 445 -19.19 13.75 5.90
C VAL A 445 -18.33 13.31 4.72
N SER A 446 -18.27 12.01 4.39
CA SER A 446 -17.57 11.55 3.18
C SER A 446 -18.19 12.14 1.92
N ASN A 447 -19.52 12.33 1.90
CA ASN A 447 -20.21 13.11 0.85
C ASN A 447 -19.68 14.55 0.78
N TYR A 448 -19.66 15.27 1.91
CA TYR A 448 -19.22 16.67 1.93
C TYR A 448 -17.76 16.86 1.47
N ARG A 449 -16.90 15.87 1.73
CA ARG A 449 -15.46 15.89 1.40
C ARG A 449 -15.19 15.95 -0.10
N LEU A 450 -16.11 15.46 -0.94
CA LEU A 450 -15.95 15.47 -2.40
C LEU A 450 -15.67 16.89 -2.92
N GLN A 451 -14.53 17.08 -3.57
CA GLN A 451 -14.02 18.37 -4.05
C GLN A 451 -14.64 18.77 -5.38
N VAL A 452 -15.93 19.06 -5.38
CA VAL A 452 -16.67 19.48 -6.57
C VAL A 452 -17.04 20.96 -6.46
N LEU A 453 -16.82 21.73 -7.53
CA LEU A 453 -17.16 23.16 -7.58
C LEU A 453 -18.55 23.43 -8.19
N ASP A 454 -19.09 22.48 -8.96
CA ASP A 454 -20.40 22.60 -9.60
C ASP A 454 -21.54 22.61 -8.57
N ALA A 455 -22.38 23.65 -8.62
CA ALA A 455 -23.48 23.86 -7.68
C ALA A 455 -24.54 22.74 -7.77
N GLY A 456 -24.82 22.23 -8.97
CA GLY A 456 -25.77 21.14 -9.17
C GLY A 456 -25.31 19.85 -8.50
N THR A 457 -24.05 19.50 -8.67
CA THR A 457 -23.42 18.34 -8.05
C THR A 457 -23.29 18.51 -6.54
N ARG A 458 -23.01 19.73 -6.04
CA ARG A 458 -23.01 20.01 -4.59
C ARG A 458 -24.39 19.87 -3.95
N ALA A 459 -25.44 20.34 -4.62
CA ALA A 459 -26.82 20.12 -4.16
C ALA A 459 -27.15 18.61 -4.11
N ARG A 460 -26.76 17.87 -5.15
CA ARG A 460 -26.92 16.40 -5.21
C ARG A 460 -26.18 15.68 -4.07
N ILE A 461 -24.93 16.05 -3.78
CA ILE A 461 -24.15 15.52 -2.66
C ILE A 461 -24.85 15.80 -1.32
N ALA A 462 -25.35 17.03 -1.13
CA ALA A 462 -26.09 17.42 0.06
C ALA A 462 -27.38 16.61 0.24
N ASP A 463 -28.11 16.35 -0.86
CA ASP A 463 -29.33 15.55 -0.85
C ASP A 463 -29.06 14.09 -0.45
N VAL A 464 -27.95 13.49 -0.91
CA VAL A 464 -27.54 12.13 -0.53
C VAL A 464 -27.24 12.05 0.98
N ALA A 465 -26.48 13.01 1.51
CA ALA A 465 -26.19 13.08 2.95
C ALA A 465 -27.48 13.28 3.77
N CYS A 466 -28.38 14.16 3.32
CA CYS A 466 -29.67 14.39 3.98
C CYS A 466 -30.59 13.17 3.90
N ALA A 467 -30.56 12.41 2.80
CA ALA A 467 -31.34 11.19 2.66
C ALA A 467 -30.85 10.08 3.61
N MET A 468 -29.55 9.98 3.84
CA MET A 468 -28.97 9.09 4.85
C MET A 468 -29.44 9.49 6.27
N HIS A 469 -29.39 10.79 6.61
CA HIS A 469 -29.93 11.29 7.88
C HIS A 469 -31.41 10.95 8.04
N ALA A 470 -32.24 11.24 7.03
CA ALA A 470 -33.67 10.98 7.09
C ALA A 470 -34.00 9.49 7.23
N MET A 471 -33.21 8.61 6.60
CA MET A 471 -33.32 7.16 6.74
C MET A 471 -32.96 6.72 8.17
N ALA A 472 -31.84 7.21 8.70
CA ALA A 472 -31.35 6.88 10.03
C ALA A 472 -32.28 7.42 11.14
N ALA A 473 -32.81 8.63 10.99
CA ALA A 473 -33.77 9.22 11.93
C ALA A 473 -35.07 8.41 12.00
N LYS A 474 -35.57 7.92 10.85
CA LYS A 474 -36.73 7.02 10.81
C LYS A 474 -36.45 5.68 11.49
N PHE A 475 -35.23 5.15 11.36
CA PHE A 475 -34.80 3.95 12.07
C PHE A 475 -34.74 4.19 13.58
N ALA A 476 -34.09 5.28 14.01
CA ALA A 476 -34.00 5.70 15.42
C ALA A 476 -35.37 5.78 16.09
N ALA A 477 -36.32 6.48 15.45
CA ALA A 477 -37.67 6.65 15.96
C ALA A 477 -38.40 5.31 16.14
N ARG A 478 -38.24 4.37 15.20
CA ARG A 478 -38.83 3.02 15.29
C ARG A 478 -38.17 2.16 16.35
N ALA A 479 -36.88 2.37 16.59
CA ALA A 479 -36.11 1.62 17.58
C ALA A 479 -36.20 2.22 19.00
N GLY A 480 -36.91 3.34 19.18
CA GLY A 480 -37.03 4.03 20.47
C GLY A 480 -35.77 4.80 20.88
N ASP A 481 -34.84 5.06 19.95
CA ASP A 481 -33.61 5.79 20.24
C ASP A 481 -33.84 7.31 20.25
N ARG A 482 -34.02 7.84 21.44
CA ARG A 482 -34.32 9.26 21.69
C ARG A 482 -33.08 10.16 21.67
N THR A 483 -31.88 9.59 21.68
CA THR A 483 -30.61 10.33 21.77
C THR A 483 -29.88 10.42 20.44
N PHE A 484 -30.41 9.79 19.39
CA PHE A 484 -29.87 9.75 18.03
C PHE A 484 -29.30 11.08 17.54
N GLU A 485 -30.07 12.16 17.59
CA GLU A 485 -29.66 13.46 17.01
C GLU A 485 -28.47 14.06 17.73
N TYR A 486 -28.41 13.91 19.06
CA TYR A 486 -27.30 14.42 19.85
C TYR A 486 -26.04 13.59 19.59
N ARG A 487 -26.15 12.26 19.57
CA ARG A 487 -25.02 11.38 19.23
C ARG A 487 -24.55 11.63 17.80
N LEU A 488 -25.47 11.87 16.87
CA LEU A 488 -25.13 12.22 15.49
C LEU A 488 -24.35 13.52 15.41
N ALA A 489 -24.70 14.52 16.21
CA ALA A 489 -23.95 15.78 16.29
C ALA A 489 -22.49 15.56 16.68
N LEU A 490 -22.25 14.78 17.73
CA LEU A 490 -20.89 14.44 18.15
C LEU A 490 -20.14 13.65 17.06
N GLY A 491 -20.81 12.71 16.41
CA GLY A 491 -20.28 11.95 15.28
C GLY A 491 -19.91 12.85 14.09
N LEU A 492 -20.78 13.79 13.73
CA LEU A 492 -20.55 14.76 12.66
C LEU A 492 -19.41 15.71 13.01
N ALA A 493 -19.35 16.25 14.23
CA ALA A 493 -18.24 17.10 14.67
C ALA A 493 -16.90 16.35 14.55
N ARG A 494 -16.83 15.10 15.03
CA ARG A 494 -15.67 14.23 14.87
C ARG A 494 -15.32 14.03 13.39
N SER A 495 -16.29 13.68 12.57
CA SER A 495 -16.07 13.39 11.14
C SER A 495 -15.61 14.63 10.38
N PHE A 496 -16.22 15.80 10.60
CA PHE A 496 -15.84 17.06 9.95
C PHE A 496 -14.42 17.48 10.34
N ALA A 497 -14.11 17.54 11.63
CA ALA A 497 -12.80 17.98 12.09
C ALA A 497 -11.69 16.98 11.69
N SER A 498 -11.88 15.68 11.96
CA SER A 498 -10.83 14.69 11.69
C SER A 498 -10.61 14.38 10.20
N SER A 499 -11.56 14.70 9.32
CA SER A 499 -11.39 14.53 7.86
C SER A 499 -10.50 15.61 7.24
N THR A 500 -10.30 16.75 7.92
CA THR A 500 -9.45 17.83 7.41
C THR A 500 -7.99 17.40 7.20
N ARG A 501 -7.51 16.38 7.92
CA ARG A 501 -6.17 15.78 7.73
C ARG A 501 -5.92 15.23 6.31
N PHE A 502 -6.97 15.07 5.51
CA PHE A 502 -6.90 14.60 4.12
C PHE A 502 -7.19 15.69 3.09
N ILE A 503 -7.43 16.93 3.52
CA ILE A 503 -7.83 18.04 2.66
C ILE A 503 -6.72 19.06 2.66
N VAL A 504 -6.18 19.35 1.47
CA VAL A 504 -5.13 20.37 1.29
C VAL A 504 -5.73 21.75 1.04
N ASP A 505 -6.94 21.82 0.46
CA ASP A 505 -7.61 23.09 0.21
C ASP A 505 -7.97 23.78 1.54
N ALA A 506 -7.28 24.89 1.84
CA ALA A 506 -7.45 25.62 3.09
C ALA A 506 -8.87 26.17 3.25
N GLY A 507 -9.54 26.54 2.16
CA GLY A 507 -10.92 27.04 2.18
C GLY A 507 -11.91 25.99 2.66
N GLN A 508 -11.89 24.80 2.06
CA GLN A 508 -12.72 23.66 2.41
C GLN A 508 -12.39 23.14 3.81
N ALA A 509 -11.10 22.98 4.13
CA ALA A 509 -10.68 22.52 5.46
C ALA A 509 -11.17 23.48 6.56
N ARG A 510 -11.04 24.81 6.34
CA ARG A 510 -11.57 25.84 7.24
C ARG A 510 -13.09 25.75 7.37
N ARG A 511 -13.83 25.58 6.27
CA ARG A 511 -15.30 25.40 6.30
C ARG A 511 -15.73 24.17 7.11
N MET A 512 -14.97 23.07 7.04
CA MET A 512 -15.25 21.85 7.79
C MET A 512 -14.94 21.98 9.28
N VAL A 513 -13.79 22.57 9.65
CA VAL A 513 -13.46 22.76 11.07
C VAL A 513 -14.40 23.75 11.74
N LEU A 514 -14.86 24.79 11.03
CA LEU A 514 -15.87 25.73 11.53
C LEU A 514 -17.23 25.06 11.73
N ARG A 515 -17.66 24.17 10.83
CA ARG A 515 -18.87 23.35 11.03
C ARG A 515 -18.72 22.44 12.25
N ALA A 516 -17.58 21.77 12.41
CA ALA A 516 -17.33 20.94 13.59
C ALA A 516 -17.42 21.75 14.89
N ARG A 517 -16.81 22.94 14.92
CA ARG A 517 -16.87 23.87 16.05
C ARG A 517 -18.31 24.31 16.35
N TYR A 518 -19.04 24.77 15.33
CA TYR A 518 -20.45 25.17 15.45
C TYR A 518 -21.30 24.03 16.01
N ILE A 519 -21.11 22.80 15.54
CA ILE A 519 -21.85 21.64 16.03
C ILE A 519 -21.54 21.39 17.52
N LEU A 520 -20.27 21.46 17.94
CA LEU A 520 -19.88 21.28 19.34
C LEU A 520 -20.46 22.38 20.23
N GLU A 521 -20.34 23.64 19.83
CA GLU A 521 -20.89 24.79 20.57
C GLU A 521 -22.42 24.65 20.70
N THR A 522 -23.11 24.29 19.63
CA THR A 522 -24.57 24.10 19.61
C THR A 522 -25.01 22.92 20.46
N ALA A 523 -24.28 21.80 20.43
CA ALA A 523 -24.56 20.64 21.27
C ALA A 523 -24.32 20.93 22.76
N LEU A 524 -23.23 21.62 23.09
CA LEU A 524 -22.88 21.97 24.47
C LEU A 524 -23.80 23.04 25.07
N ALA A 525 -24.37 23.93 24.25
CA ALA A 525 -25.36 24.91 24.69
C ALA A 525 -26.69 24.30 25.18
N VAL A 526 -26.97 23.03 24.85
CA VAL A 526 -28.14 22.32 25.37
C VAL A 526 -27.92 22.02 26.86
N PRO A 527 -28.86 22.33 27.77
CA PRO A 527 -28.72 21.92 29.17
C PRO A 527 -28.65 20.39 29.32
N GLU A 528 -27.88 19.90 30.30
CA GLU A 528 -27.84 18.46 30.60
C GLU A 528 -29.23 17.89 30.92
N GLY A 529 -29.50 16.68 30.43
CA GLY A 529 -30.81 16.03 30.53
C GLY A 529 -31.83 16.47 29.48
N LYS A 530 -31.51 17.47 28.65
CA LYS A 530 -32.37 17.93 27.53
C LYS A 530 -31.87 17.47 26.15
N GLU A 531 -30.93 16.53 26.09
CA GLU A 531 -30.32 16.04 24.85
C GLU A 531 -31.35 15.47 23.87
N THR A 532 -32.43 14.86 24.36
CA THR A 532 -33.48 14.30 23.49
C THR A 532 -34.27 15.34 22.70
N ARG A 533 -34.17 16.62 23.07
CA ARG A 533 -34.83 17.74 22.36
C ARG A 533 -33.94 18.38 21.30
N PHE A 534 -32.67 17.99 21.26
CA PHE A 534 -31.70 18.57 20.37
C PHE A 534 -31.98 18.22 18.90
N LYS A 535 -31.79 19.20 18.02
CA LYS A 535 -31.90 19.07 16.58
C LYS A 535 -30.81 19.90 15.91
N LEU A 536 -30.16 19.35 14.89
CA LEU A 536 -29.25 20.09 14.03
C LEU A 536 -29.95 20.52 12.75
N PRO A 537 -29.60 21.70 12.18
CA PRO A 537 -30.02 22.08 10.85
C PRO A 537 -29.22 21.30 9.79
N THR A 538 -29.47 19.99 9.68
CA THR A 538 -28.68 19.06 8.83
C THR A 538 -28.53 19.59 7.42
N ARG A 539 -29.60 20.07 6.79
CA ARG A 539 -29.55 20.60 5.42
C ARG A 539 -28.56 21.76 5.26
N MET A 540 -28.52 22.67 6.23
CA MET A 540 -27.60 23.82 6.21
C MET A 540 -26.14 23.42 6.43
N LEU A 541 -25.90 22.34 7.17
CA LEU A 541 -24.54 21.82 7.39
C LEU A 541 -23.92 21.24 6.11
N PHE A 542 -24.75 20.74 5.20
CA PHE A 542 -24.29 20.09 3.96
C PHE A 542 -24.47 20.95 2.69
N SER A 543 -25.15 22.10 2.79
CA SER A 543 -25.12 23.14 1.75
C SER A 543 -23.84 23.97 1.83
N ASP A 544 -23.40 24.51 0.69
CA ASP A 544 -22.36 25.55 0.62
C ASP A 544 -22.96 26.94 0.38
#